data_AF-A0A7C0UXA0-F1
#
_entry.id   AF-A0A7C0UXA0-F1
#
_cell.length_a   1.000
_cell.length_b   1.000
_cell.length_c   1.000
_cell.angle_alpha   90.00
_cell.angle_beta   90.00
_cell.angle_gamma   90.00
#
_symmetry.space_group_name_H-M   'P 1'
#
loop_
_entity.id
_entity.type
_entity.pdbx_description
1 polymer ?
#
loop_
_entity_poly.entity_id
_entity_poly.type
_entity_poly.pdbx_seq_one_letter_code
_entity_poly.pdbx_strand_id
1 'polypeptide(L)'
;TITGADTSEEIELIYHLAYKGSIELSLKTTVPKEKPVVPTITDIIPGAVLYEREVHDLLGVAFEGHPDLSPLVLPEEWPERVYPLRKEYTLEKLRKLTESTES
;
A
#
# COMPACT_ATOMS: atom_id res chain seq x y z
N THR A 1 -11.39 -6.04 2.96
CA THR A 1 -10.38 -5.51 2.02
C THR A 1 -9.71 -4.31 2.66
N ILE A 2 -8.58 -3.86 2.14
CA ILE A 2 -7.93 -2.62 2.58
C ILE A 2 -7.77 -1.72 1.36
N THR A 3 -8.16 -0.46 1.49
CA THR A 3 -7.95 0.57 0.47
C THR A 3 -6.88 1.53 0.98
N GLY A 4 -5.87 1.81 0.15
CA GLY A 4 -4.89 2.87 0.41
C GLY A 4 -5.13 4.07 -0.52
N ALA A 5 -4.97 5.29 0.00
CA ALA A 5 -5.09 6.52 -0.80
C ALA A 5 -4.10 7.59 -0.35
N ASP A 6 -3.46 8.25 -1.31
CA ASP A 6 -2.57 9.39 -1.05
C ASP A 6 -3.39 10.70 -0.94
N THR A 7 -3.35 11.36 0.21
CA THR A 7 -4.04 12.64 0.47
C THR A 7 -3.15 13.86 0.23
N SER A 8 -1.97 13.66 -0.37
CA SER A 8 -0.85 14.59 -0.59
C SER A 8 0.11 14.68 0.60
N GLU A 9 -0.42 14.81 1.82
CA GLU A 9 0.37 14.91 3.06
C GLU A 9 0.42 13.59 3.85
N GLU A 10 -0.63 12.77 3.72
CA GLU A 10 -0.78 11.50 4.43
C GLU A 10 -1.11 10.38 3.46
N ILE A 11 -0.91 9.13 3.90
CA ILE A 11 -1.52 7.96 3.30
C ILE A 11 -2.70 7.55 4.18
N GLU A 12 -3.91 7.59 3.61
CA GLU A 12 -5.12 7.11 4.22
C GLU A 12 -5.24 5.60 3.98
N LEU A 13 -5.57 4.85 5.03
CA LEU A 13 -5.88 3.43 5.00
C LEU A 13 -7.32 3.24 5.45
N ILE A 14 -8.12 2.57 4.62
CA ILE A 14 -9.51 2.22 4.93
C ILE A 14 -9.64 0.69 4.96
N TYR A 15 -9.91 0.16 6.14
CA TYR A 15 -10.16 -1.25 6.36
C TYR A 15 -11.65 -1.52 6.24
N HIS A 16 -12.05 -2.22 5.19
CA HIS A 16 -13.43 -2.65 4.99
C HIS A 16 -13.62 -4.06 5.53
N LEU A 17 -14.38 -4.15 6.61
CA LEU A 17 -14.64 -5.37 7.37
C LEU A 17 -16.12 -5.72 7.28
N ALA A 18 -16.42 -6.99 7.03
CA ALA A 18 -17.78 -7.51 7.06
C ALA A 18 -17.85 -8.68 8.03
N TYR A 19 -18.88 -8.71 8.87
CA TYR A 19 -19.13 -9.81 9.80
C TYR A 19 -20.48 -10.45 9.49
N LYS A 20 -20.45 -11.76 9.20
CA LYS A 20 -21.63 -12.60 8.92
C LYS A 20 -22.63 -11.99 7.92
N GLY A 21 -22.13 -11.22 6.95
CA GLY A 21 -22.94 -10.58 5.90
C GLY A 21 -24.05 -9.65 6.41
N SER A 22 -23.96 -9.18 7.66
CA SER A 22 -25.00 -8.34 8.29
C SER A 22 -24.46 -7.07 8.90
N ILE A 23 -23.17 -7.04 9.25
CA ILE A 23 -22.48 -5.86 9.77
C ILE A 23 -21.34 -5.53 8.81
N GLU A 24 -21.33 -4.30 8.31
CA GLU A 24 -20.25 -3.73 7.54
C GLU A 24 -19.64 -2.56 8.31
N LEU A 25 -18.33 -2.56 8.47
CA LEU A 25 -17.56 -1.54 9.17
C LEU A 25 -16.42 -1.08 8.27
N SER A 26 -16.29 0.23 8.10
CA SER A 26 -15.11 0.83 7.49
C SER A 26 -14.34 1.58 8.56
N LEU A 27 -13.14 1.11 8.88
CA LEU A 27 -12.23 1.77 9.80
C LEU A 27 -11.21 2.57 9.00
N LYS A 28 -11.13 3.87 9.25
CA LYS A 28 -10.18 4.76 8.59
C LYS A 28 -9.07 5.14 9.56
N THR A 29 -7.84 5.15 9.07
CA THR A 29 -6.67 5.72 9.74
C THR A 29 -5.78 6.44 8.74
N THR A 30 -4.90 7.31 9.20
CA THR A 30 -3.91 8.00 8.37
C THR A 30 -2.51 7.81 8.94
N VAL A 31 -1.50 7.83 8.06
CA VAL A 31 -0.08 7.85 8.42
C VAL A 31 0.65 8.94 7.64
N PRO A 32 1.70 9.57 8.20
CA PRO A 32 2.47 10.58 7.48
C PRO A 32 3.10 10.01 6.20
N LYS A 33 2.96 10.70 5.07
CA LYS A 33 3.47 10.22 3.78
C LYS A 33 4.99 10.13 3.72
N GLU A 34 5.69 10.97 4.46
CA GLU A 34 7.15 11.00 4.53
C GLU A 34 7.73 9.74 5.19
N LYS A 35 7.00 9.18 6.17
CA LYS A 35 7.36 7.97 6.90
C LYS A 35 6.10 7.15 7.21
N PRO A 36 5.49 6.51 6.20
CA PRO A 36 4.20 5.86 6.35
C PRO A 36 4.40 4.49 6.99
N VAL A 37 4.22 4.43 8.31
CA VAL A 37 4.41 3.22 9.11
C VAL A 37 3.18 3.00 9.98
N VAL A 38 2.68 1.78 10.01
CA VAL A 38 1.53 1.35 10.83
C VAL A 38 1.75 -0.09 11.29
N PRO A 39 1.19 -0.52 12.44
CA PRO A 39 1.19 -1.93 12.80
C PRO A 39 0.38 -2.76 11.80
N THR A 40 0.85 -3.97 11.49
CA THR A 40 0.06 -4.98 10.80
C THR A 40 -1.17 -5.37 11.63
N ILE A 41 -2.23 -5.84 10.97
CA ILE A 41 -3.35 -6.53 11.63
C ILE A 41 -3.40 -8.02 11.29
N THR A 42 -2.35 -8.57 10.69
CA THR A 42 -2.32 -9.97 10.22
C THR A 42 -2.42 -11.00 11.36
N ASP A 43 -2.07 -10.63 12.58
CA ASP A 43 -2.24 -11.43 13.80
C ASP A 43 -3.71 -11.54 14.23
N ILE A 44 -4.52 -10.49 13.95
CA ILE A 44 -5.95 -10.44 14.26
C ILE A 44 -6.77 -10.95 13.08
N ILE A 45 -6.42 -10.53 11.86
CA ILE A 45 -7.10 -10.82 10.60
C ILE A 45 -6.06 -11.38 9.61
N PRO A 46 -5.81 -12.70 9.59
CA PRO A 46 -4.82 -13.31 8.70
C PRO A 46 -5.05 -13.04 7.21
N GLY A 47 -6.30 -12.78 6.81
CA GLY A 47 -6.63 -12.38 5.44
C GLY A 47 -6.07 -11.03 5.01
N ALA A 48 -5.53 -10.21 5.93
CA ALA A 48 -4.92 -8.93 5.64
C ALA A 48 -3.58 -9.03 4.88
N VAL A 49 -2.93 -10.21 4.91
CA VAL A 49 -1.57 -10.41 4.39
C VAL A 49 -1.38 -9.88 2.96
N LEU A 50 -2.29 -10.22 2.04
CA LEU A 50 -2.18 -9.79 0.65
C LEU A 50 -2.50 -8.30 0.47
N TYR A 51 -3.46 -7.78 1.23
CA TYR A 51 -3.87 -6.38 1.12
C TYR A 51 -2.82 -5.42 1.68
N GLU A 52 -2.19 -5.77 2.81
CA GLU A 52 -1.09 -5.00 3.36
C GLU A 52 0.13 -5.01 2.43
N ARG A 53 0.44 -6.16 1.81
CA ARG A 53 1.47 -6.26 0.76
C ARG A 53 1.17 -5.40 -0.45
N GLU A 54 -0.06 -5.40 -0.96
CA GLU A 54 -0.47 -4.57 -2.09
C GLU A 54 -0.30 -3.08 -1.78
N VAL A 55 -0.75 -2.64 -0.61
CA VAL A 55 -0.60 -1.23 -0.17
C VAL A 55 0.89 -0.88 0.03
N HIS A 56 1.68 -1.79 0.60
CA HIS A 56 3.12 -1.61 0.73
C HIS A 56 3.79 -1.42 -0.64
N ASP A 57 3.46 -2.28 -1.61
CA ASP A 57 4.07 -2.27 -2.93
C ASP A 57 3.69 -1.00 -3.73
N LEU A 58 2.42 -0.60 -3.68
CA LEU A 58 1.90 0.48 -4.53
C LEU A 58 1.98 1.88 -3.90
N LEU A 59 1.95 1.97 -2.57
CA LEU A 59 1.93 3.23 -1.82
C LEU A 59 3.10 3.37 -0.84
N GLY A 60 3.90 2.32 -0.64
CA GLY A 60 5.12 2.39 0.18
C GLY A 60 4.88 2.42 1.68
N VAL A 61 3.73 1.97 2.15
CA VAL A 61 3.40 1.90 3.59
C VAL A 61 4.08 0.67 4.20
N ALA A 62 4.88 0.86 5.24
CA ALA A 62 5.47 -0.25 5.99
C ALA A 62 4.51 -0.73 7.08
N PHE A 63 4.21 -2.03 7.07
CA PHE A 63 3.37 -2.69 8.08
C PHE A 63 4.25 -3.42 9.11
N GLU A 64 4.45 -2.81 10.28
CA GLU A 64 5.31 -3.37 11.33
C GLU A 64 4.75 -4.70 11.85
N GLY A 65 5.58 -5.74 11.87
CA GLY A 65 5.20 -7.09 12.30
C GLY A 65 4.60 -7.97 11.20
N HIS A 66 4.45 -7.46 9.98
CA HIS A 66 3.92 -8.25 8.86
C HIS A 66 4.86 -9.42 8.50
N PRO A 67 4.33 -10.63 8.23
CA PRO A 67 5.15 -11.84 8.05
C PRO A 67 6.00 -11.84 6.77
N ASP A 68 5.54 -11.17 5.71
CA ASP A 68 6.23 -11.10 4.42
C ASP A 68 5.84 -9.83 3.65
N LEU A 69 6.71 -8.81 3.61
CA LEU A 69 6.48 -7.58 2.83
C LEU A 69 7.23 -7.57 1.49
N SER A 70 7.46 -8.75 0.90
CA SER A 70 7.96 -8.81 -0.47
C SER A 70 6.97 -8.19 -1.46
N PRO A 71 7.47 -7.61 -2.58
CA PRO A 71 6.63 -7.11 -3.67
C PRO A 71 5.56 -8.11 -4.09
N LEU A 72 4.41 -7.61 -4.56
CA LEU A 72 3.25 -8.44 -4.89
C LEU A 72 2.66 -8.12 -6.27
N VAL A 73 2.58 -6.85 -6.62
CA VAL A 73 1.90 -6.33 -7.81
C VAL A 73 2.91 -5.83 -8.84
N LEU A 74 3.97 -5.17 -8.40
CA LEU A 74 4.96 -4.57 -9.29
C LEU A 74 5.96 -5.61 -9.81
N PRO A 75 6.44 -5.45 -11.06
CA PRO A 75 7.50 -6.31 -11.61
C PRO A 75 8.78 -6.29 -10.77
N GLU A 76 9.59 -7.35 -10.85
CA GLU A 76 10.86 -7.44 -10.10
C GLU A 76 11.84 -6.32 -10.49
N GLU A 77 11.83 -5.88 -11.74
CA GLU A 77 12.68 -4.82 -12.27
C GLU A 77 12.12 -3.40 -12.00
N TRP A 78 11.04 -3.29 -11.23
CA TRP A 78 10.45 -1.99 -10.93
C TRP A 78 11.43 -1.11 -10.12
N PRO A 79 11.57 0.19 -10.45
CA PRO A 79 12.50 1.07 -9.75
C PRO A 79 12.24 1.11 -8.24
N GLU A 80 13.30 0.95 -7.44
CA GLU A 80 13.18 1.01 -5.98
C GLU A 80 12.58 2.34 -5.51
N ARG A 81 11.73 2.28 -4.49
CA ARG A 81 11.08 3.46 -3.84
C ARG A 81 10.23 4.31 -4.79
N VAL A 82 9.81 3.76 -5.94
CA VAL A 82 8.81 4.36 -6.82
C VAL A 82 7.46 3.72 -6.54
N TYR A 83 6.51 4.52 -6.07
CA TYR A 83 5.20 4.04 -5.62
C TYR A 83 4.12 4.62 -6.55
N PRO A 84 3.66 3.88 -7.57
CA PRO A 84 2.94 4.46 -8.71
C PRO A 84 1.57 5.06 -8.34
N LEU A 85 0.96 4.67 -7.22
CA LEU A 85 -0.30 5.23 -6.77
C LEU A 85 -0.14 6.50 -5.93
N ARG A 86 1.09 6.97 -5.69
CA ARG A 86 1.32 8.27 -5.06
C ARG A 86 1.17 9.42 -6.06
N LYS A 87 0.61 10.55 -5.58
CA LYS A 87 0.20 11.69 -6.40
C LYS A 87 1.35 12.45 -7.07
N GLU A 88 2.59 12.30 -6.59
CA GLU A 88 3.79 12.89 -7.21
C GLU A 88 4.23 12.19 -8.49
N TYR A 89 3.60 11.06 -8.84
CA TYR A 89 3.87 10.31 -10.05
C TYR A 89 2.79 10.56 -11.10
N THR A 90 3.20 11.11 -12.23
CA THR A 90 2.40 11.14 -13.45
C THR A 90 2.77 9.94 -14.33
N LEU A 91 1.88 9.53 -15.23
CA LEU A 91 2.16 8.44 -16.18
C LEU A 91 3.43 8.70 -17.00
N GLU A 92 3.65 9.94 -17.44
CA GLU A 92 4.86 10.32 -18.18
C GLU A 92 6.13 10.17 -17.33
N LYS A 93 6.07 10.52 -16.04
CA LYS A 93 7.20 10.39 -15.12
C LYS A 93 7.51 8.91 -14.84
N LEU A 94 6.48 8.09 -14.63
CA LEU A 94 6.64 6.65 -14.43
C LEU A 94 7.28 5.99 -15.64
N ARG A 95 6.78 6.28 -16.84
CA ARG A 95 7.33 5.73 -18.09
C ARG A 95 8.82 6.02 -18.24
N LYS A 96 9.25 7.25 -17.94
CA LYS A 96 10.67 7.63 -18.00
C LYS A 96 11.53 6.85 -16.99
N LEU A 97 11.01 6.66 -15.77
CA LEU A 97 11.72 5.95 -14.69
C LEU A 97 11.86 4.45 -14.98
N THR A 98 10.84 3.84 -15.60
CA THR A 98 10.88 2.42 -15.97
C THR A 98 11.74 2.18 -17.21
N GLU A 99 11.67 3.03 -18.23
CA GLU A 99 12.50 2.92 -19.45
C GLU A 99 14.01 3.13 -19.15
N SER A 100 14.36 3.96 -18.16
CA SER A 100 15.77 4.17 -17.77
C SER A 100 16.40 2.99 -17.03
N THR A 101 15.59 2.03 -16.58
CA THR A 101 16.07 0.84 -15.85
C THR A 101 16.39 -0.31 -16.81
N GLU A 102 15.91 -0.24 -18.07
CA GLU A 102 16.15 -1.24 -19.12
C GLU A 102 17.41 -0.94 -19.98
N SER A 103 18.16 0.13 -19.69
CA SER A 103 19.35 0.57 -20.45
C SER A 103 20.68 0.29 -19.73
#